data_AF-A0A0E0KPN8-F1
#
_entry.id   AF-A0A0E0KPN8-F1
#
_cell.length_a   1.000
_cell.length_b   1.000
_cell.length_c   1.000
_cell.angle_alpha   90.00
_cell.angle_beta   90.00
_cell.angle_gamma   90.00
#
_symmetry.space_group_name_H-M   'P 1'
#
loop_
_entity.id
_entity.type
_entity.pdbx_description
1 polymer ?
#
loop_
_entity_poly.entity_id
_entity_poly.type
_entity_poly.pdbx_seq_one_letter_code
_entity_poly.pdbx_strand_id
1 'polypeptide(L)'
;MPLLHRPPAAPHCTPIHHDQHLHLFKTHNTCHRATISSLPVTCLRIRYSNNPVQHLRGIPCHVAADPAPSKTPGGGSGALEAGVVGWRDLLLQVGEVLSLGFPVWVASACAIALWRPPAFLWVSPMAQIVGISFTMLGMGMTLTLDDLKTALLMPKELAAGFVLQYSQAIKITILLCCWIDIGVLLPWRGNVALSVLMTAASTFAAAFITPLLTSKLAGQYVAVDPMGLFVSTSQVVLAPVLLGALLNQYCNGLVQLVSPLMPFIAVATVAVLCGNAIAQNASAILSSGLQVVMSVCWLHASGFFFGYVLSRTIGIDISSSRTISIEVGMQNSVLGVVLASKHFGNPLTAVPCAVSSVCHSVYGSLLAGIWRSLSPNDKGQ
;
A
#
# COMPACT_ATOMS: atom_id res chain seq x y z
N MET A 1 5.88 -26.24 74.40
CA MET A 1 5.57 -25.53 73.14
C MET A 1 5.01 -24.15 73.49
N PRO A 2 5.27 -23.10 72.70
CA PRO A 2 6.55 -22.67 72.07
C PRO A 2 7.11 -21.40 72.78
N LEU A 3 8.43 -21.15 72.92
CA LEU A 3 9.42 -20.72 71.90
C LEU A 3 9.12 -19.29 71.34
N LEU A 4 10.05 -18.33 71.21
CA LEU A 4 11.53 -18.30 71.28
C LEU A 4 12.10 -17.04 71.96
N HIS A 5 13.35 -17.11 72.46
CA HIS A 5 14.17 -15.95 72.83
C HIS A 5 14.76 -15.21 71.60
N ARG A 6 14.95 -13.89 71.72
CA ARG A 6 15.78 -13.08 70.80
C ARG A 6 17.25 -13.09 71.25
N PRO A 7 18.22 -13.30 70.34
CA PRO A 7 19.61 -12.87 70.54
C PRO A 7 19.81 -11.39 70.12
N PRO A 8 20.85 -10.69 70.63
CA PRO A 8 21.16 -9.30 70.29
C PRO A 8 21.95 -9.15 68.97
N ALA A 9 22.11 -7.90 68.53
CA ALA A 9 22.65 -7.52 67.22
C ALA A 9 24.16 -7.79 67.02
N ALA A 10 24.55 -8.04 65.77
CA ALA A 10 25.95 -8.09 65.32
C ALA A 10 26.34 -6.78 64.57
N PRO A 11 27.62 -6.35 64.62
CA PRO A 11 28.04 -5.04 64.15
C PRO A 11 28.30 -4.94 62.63
N HIS A 12 28.39 -3.69 62.15
CA HIS A 12 28.69 -3.34 60.76
C HIS A 12 30.05 -3.87 60.27
N CYS A 13 30.08 -4.43 59.05
CA CYS A 13 31.30 -4.56 58.25
C CYS A 13 31.38 -3.42 57.22
N THR A 14 32.55 -2.78 57.16
CA THR A 14 32.93 -1.75 56.19
C THR A 14 33.34 -2.35 54.84
N PRO A 15 33.10 -1.68 53.71
CA PRO A 15 33.84 -1.92 52.47
C PRO A 15 35.16 -1.15 52.47
N ILE A 16 36.24 -1.76 51.99
CA ILE A 16 37.58 -1.14 51.88
C ILE A 16 38.06 -1.25 50.43
N HIS A 17 38.26 -0.08 49.79
CA HIS A 17 39.23 0.27 48.72
C HIS A 17 39.38 -0.65 47.47
N HIS A 18 39.92 -0.27 46.30
CA HIS A 18 40.41 0.98 45.68
C HIS A 18 39.91 0.93 44.20
N ASP A 19 39.89 1.97 43.37
CA ASP A 19 40.41 3.34 43.51
C ASP A 19 39.58 4.36 42.70
N GLN A 20 40.02 5.63 42.69
CA GLN A 20 39.59 6.66 41.72
C GLN A 20 40.73 7.04 40.79
N HIS A 21 40.42 7.36 39.53
CA HIS A 21 41.13 8.42 38.81
C HIS A 21 40.17 9.17 37.89
N LEU A 22 39.87 10.42 38.25
CA LEU A 22 38.94 11.30 37.54
C LEU A 22 39.57 12.69 37.38
N HIS A 23 40.16 12.92 36.20
CA HIS A 23 40.74 14.19 35.73
C HIS A 23 40.88 14.06 34.21
N LEU A 24 40.72 15.08 33.36
CA LEU A 24 40.36 16.50 33.56
C LEU A 24 39.80 17.03 32.21
N PHE A 25 38.79 17.91 32.26
CA PHE A 25 38.38 18.98 31.30
C PHE A 25 38.65 18.82 29.78
N LYS A 26 37.64 18.89 28.88
CA LYS A 26 36.80 20.06 28.47
C LYS A 26 37.46 20.92 27.37
N THR A 27 36.63 21.41 26.43
CA THR A 27 36.98 22.12 25.17
C THR A 27 37.50 21.18 24.07
N HIS A 28 37.19 21.35 22.77
CA HIS A 28 36.77 22.57 22.06
C HIS A 28 35.54 22.36 21.14
N ASN A 29 34.78 23.44 20.98
CA ASN A 29 33.74 23.58 19.97
C ASN A 29 34.38 24.18 18.71
N THR A 30 34.32 23.51 17.55
CA THR A 30 34.57 24.13 16.23
C THR A 30 33.71 23.48 15.16
N CYS A 31 32.63 24.16 14.79
CA CYS A 31 31.97 23.94 13.50
C CYS A 31 32.94 24.37 12.39
N HIS A 32 33.33 23.45 11.51
CA HIS A 32 33.93 23.81 10.23
C HIS A 32 33.13 23.23 9.07
N ARG A 33 32.51 24.16 8.34
CA ARG A 33 31.88 24.02 7.04
C ARG A 33 32.70 23.12 6.11
N ALA A 34 32.21 21.91 5.81
CA ALA A 34 32.67 21.10 4.70
C ALA A 34 31.79 21.34 3.46
N THR A 35 32.43 21.53 2.32
CA THR A 35 31.83 21.99 1.06
C THR A 35 31.07 20.91 0.28
N ILE A 36 30.16 21.38 -0.58
CA ILE A 36 29.49 20.57 -1.61
C ILE A 36 30.53 20.08 -2.62
N SER A 37 30.77 18.77 -2.69
CA SER A 37 31.32 18.09 -3.87
C SER A 37 31.13 16.57 -3.80
N SER A 38 30.33 16.04 -4.73
CA SER A 38 30.44 14.69 -5.34
C SER A 38 30.95 13.51 -4.49
N LEU A 39 30.05 12.60 -4.10
CA LEU A 39 30.38 11.20 -3.81
C LEU A 39 29.43 10.25 -4.58
N PRO A 40 29.93 9.12 -5.13
CA PRO A 40 29.20 8.33 -6.12
C PRO A 40 28.21 7.32 -5.53
N VAL A 41 27.21 6.97 -6.34
CA VAL A 41 26.17 5.97 -6.03
C VAL A 41 26.76 4.55 -6.17
N THR A 42 27.45 4.04 -5.15
CA THR A 42 27.94 2.64 -5.17
C THR A 42 28.13 2.01 -3.78
N CYS A 43 27.06 1.90 -2.97
CA CYS A 43 27.01 0.84 -1.93
C CYS A 43 25.60 0.62 -1.36
N LEU A 44 24.72 -0.06 -2.10
CA LEU A 44 23.48 -0.64 -1.55
C LEU A 44 23.34 -2.11 -1.96
N ARG A 45 24.19 -2.98 -1.38
CA ARG A 45 24.13 -4.42 -1.60
C ARG A 45 23.30 -5.08 -0.49
N ILE A 46 21.98 -5.08 -0.66
CA ILE A 46 21.06 -5.79 0.25
C ILE A 46 21.33 -7.29 0.12
N ARG A 47 21.86 -7.93 1.17
CA ARG A 47 21.88 -9.40 1.26
C ARG A 47 20.49 -9.87 1.67
N TYR A 48 19.74 -10.47 0.76
CA TYR A 48 18.67 -11.38 1.13
C TYR A 48 19.28 -12.61 1.80
N SER A 49 19.03 -12.79 3.10
CA SER A 49 19.43 -13.97 3.85
C SER A 49 18.21 -14.84 4.14
N ASN A 50 17.84 -15.69 3.19
CA ASN A 50 16.87 -16.74 3.45
C ASN A 50 17.50 -17.78 4.38
N ASN A 51 17.02 -17.84 5.63
CA ASN A 51 17.21 -19.02 6.47
C ASN A 51 16.01 -19.16 7.42
N PRO A 52 15.30 -20.30 7.42
CA PRO A 52 14.18 -20.52 8.32
C PRO A 52 14.66 -20.73 9.76
N VAL A 53 13.79 -20.35 10.71
CA VAL A 53 14.08 -20.40 12.15
C VAL A 53 14.36 -21.84 12.61
N GLN A 54 15.57 -22.08 13.11
CA GLN A 54 15.88 -23.26 13.92
C GLN A 54 16.03 -22.87 15.39
N HIS A 55 15.12 -23.39 16.22
CA HIS A 55 15.33 -23.54 17.66
C HIS A 55 16.55 -24.45 17.90
N LEU A 56 17.49 -24.05 18.77
CA LEU A 56 18.06 -24.95 19.79
C LEU A 56 18.99 -24.25 20.80
N ARG A 57 19.25 -24.98 21.88
CA ARG A 57 20.01 -24.59 23.08
C ARG A 57 21.50 -24.35 22.77
N GLY A 58 22.15 -23.52 23.57
CA GLY A 58 23.58 -23.27 23.44
C GLY A 58 24.48 -24.38 23.99
N ILE A 59 25.69 -24.45 23.43
CA ILE A 59 26.98 -24.92 23.97
C ILE A 59 28.06 -24.17 23.14
N PRO A 60 29.15 -23.64 23.73
CA PRO A 60 30.19 -22.93 22.98
C PRO A 60 31.29 -23.89 22.49
N CYS A 61 31.67 -23.84 21.22
CA CYS A 61 32.83 -24.57 20.69
C CYS A 61 33.72 -23.70 19.79
N HIS A 62 34.91 -23.43 20.31
CA HIS A 62 36.20 -23.18 19.68
C HIS A 62 36.31 -22.75 18.20
N VAL A 63 37.05 -21.66 18.03
CA VAL A 63 37.71 -21.25 16.78
C VAL A 63 38.73 -22.30 16.35
N ALA A 64 38.64 -22.75 15.10
CA ALA A 64 39.73 -23.38 14.35
C ALA A 64 39.74 -22.79 12.94
N ALA A 65 40.91 -22.36 12.48
CA ALA A 65 41.12 -21.87 11.12
C ALA A 65 41.89 -22.92 10.31
N ASP A 66 41.59 -23.05 9.01
CA ASP A 66 42.43 -23.61 7.93
C ASP A 66 41.58 -23.75 6.64
N PRO A 67 42.17 -23.97 5.44
CA PRO A 67 43.26 -23.21 4.83
C PRO A 67 42.89 -22.74 3.40
N ALA A 68 43.86 -22.21 2.64
CA ALA A 68 43.64 -21.61 1.31
C ALA A 68 43.14 -22.58 0.21
N PRO A 69 42.37 -22.12 -0.79
CA PRO A 69 41.79 -22.97 -1.83
C PRO A 69 42.82 -23.39 -2.90
N SER A 70 42.84 -24.67 -3.23
CA SER A 70 43.60 -25.23 -4.35
C SER A 70 42.96 -24.89 -5.71
N LYS A 71 43.80 -24.64 -6.71
CA LYS A 71 43.35 -24.40 -8.10
C LYS A 71 43.31 -25.71 -8.88
N THR A 72 42.19 -26.00 -9.53
CA THR A 72 42.12 -26.88 -10.71
C THR A 72 41.25 -26.22 -11.80
N PRO A 73 41.64 -26.30 -13.08
CA PRO A 73 40.94 -25.62 -14.17
C PRO A 73 39.87 -26.50 -14.82
N GLY A 74 38.73 -25.94 -15.21
CA GLY A 74 37.72 -26.69 -15.97
C GLY A 74 36.56 -25.85 -16.49
N GLY A 75 36.40 -25.84 -17.82
CA GLY A 75 35.11 -25.72 -18.52
C GLY A 75 34.38 -24.37 -18.46
N GLY A 76 34.36 -23.65 -19.58
CA GLY A 76 33.57 -22.42 -19.70
C GLY A 76 32.07 -22.68 -19.87
N SER A 77 31.27 -22.29 -18.86
CA SER A 77 29.82 -22.08 -18.97
C SER A 77 29.37 -20.70 -18.45
N GLY A 78 30.30 -19.80 -18.12
CA GLY A 78 30.00 -18.51 -17.47
C GLY A 78 29.53 -17.37 -18.38
N ALA A 79 29.44 -17.57 -19.69
CA ALA A 79 29.18 -16.48 -20.65
C ALA A 79 27.70 -16.26 -21.01
N LEU A 80 26.81 -17.24 -20.76
CA LEU A 80 25.41 -17.16 -21.22
C LEU A 80 24.42 -16.68 -20.14
N GLU A 81 24.72 -16.86 -18.85
CA GLU A 81 23.85 -16.37 -17.76
C GLU A 81 24.04 -14.88 -17.46
N ALA A 82 25.23 -14.32 -17.70
CA ALA A 82 25.55 -12.92 -17.36
C ALA A 82 24.66 -11.90 -18.10
N GLY A 83 24.14 -12.24 -19.28
CA GLY A 83 23.26 -11.36 -20.07
C GLY A 83 21.82 -11.31 -19.56
N VAL A 84 21.28 -12.42 -19.03
CA VAL A 84 19.85 -12.53 -18.67
C VAL A 84 19.54 -11.84 -17.33
N VAL A 85 20.50 -11.83 -16.40
CA VAL A 85 20.36 -11.16 -15.10
C VAL A 85 20.25 -9.64 -15.26
N GLY A 86 21.11 -9.03 -16.08
CA GLY A 86 21.15 -7.57 -16.25
C GLY A 86 19.85 -6.93 -16.79
N TRP A 87 19.15 -7.60 -17.72
CA TRP A 87 17.87 -7.10 -18.24
C TRP A 87 16.74 -7.18 -17.21
N ARG A 88 16.72 -8.21 -16.36
CA ARG A 88 15.73 -8.34 -15.28
C ARG A 88 15.93 -7.26 -14.22
N ASP A 89 17.16 -7.04 -13.78
CA ASP A 89 17.48 -6.02 -12.79
C ASP A 89 17.18 -4.60 -13.31
N LEU A 90 17.50 -4.32 -14.58
CA LEU A 90 17.14 -3.06 -15.24
C LEU A 90 15.63 -2.86 -15.32
N LEU A 91 14.86 -3.89 -15.70
CA LEU A 91 13.40 -3.82 -15.74
C LEU A 91 12.79 -3.57 -14.35
N LEU A 92 13.31 -4.21 -13.31
CA LEU A 92 12.87 -3.99 -11.92
C LEU A 92 13.17 -2.56 -11.46
N GLN A 93 14.38 -2.05 -11.72
CA GLN A 93 14.78 -0.70 -11.33
C GLN A 93 13.99 0.38 -12.09
N VAL A 94 13.74 0.18 -13.38
CA VAL A 94 12.87 1.06 -14.19
C VAL A 94 11.43 0.99 -13.68
N GLY A 95 10.93 -0.20 -13.37
CA GLY A 95 9.60 -0.40 -12.77
C GLY A 95 9.43 0.36 -11.45
N GLU A 96 10.40 0.26 -10.54
CA GLU A 96 10.36 0.97 -9.25
C GLU A 96 10.36 2.50 -9.43
N VAL A 97 11.23 3.03 -10.30
CA VAL A 97 11.28 4.49 -10.59
C VAL A 97 9.97 4.98 -11.22
N LEU A 98 9.37 4.20 -12.12
CA LEU A 98 8.09 4.55 -12.76
C LEU A 98 6.91 4.47 -11.79
N SER A 99 6.90 3.47 -10.88
CA SER A 99 5.91 3.36 -9.80
C SER A 99 6.01 4.50 -8.78
N LEU A 100 7.22 4.96 -8.44
CA LEU A 100 7.40 6.19 -7.65
C LEU A 100 6.87 7.44 -8.37
N GLY A 101 6.80 7.42 -9.70
CA GLY A 101 6.18 8.46 -10.53
C GLY A 101 4.65 8.40 -10.64
N PHE A 102 4.00 7.35 -10.12
CA PHE A 102 2.53 7.14 -10.18
C PHE A 102 1.66 8.41 -10.03
N PRO A 103 1.79 9.22 -8.97
CA PRO A 103 0.96 10.43 -8.81
C PRO A 103 1.16 11.45 -9.94
N VAL A 104 2.38 11.56 -10.46
CA VAL A 104 2.70 12.50 -11.55
C VAL A 104 2.06 12.00 -12.85
N TRP A 105 2.10 10.69 -13.11
CA TRP A 105 1.44 10.10 -14.29
C TRP A 105 -0.08 10.29 -14.26
N VAL A 106 -0.74 9.96 -13.14
CA VAL A 106 -2.19 10.11 -12.99
C VAL A 106 -2.59 11.59 -13.05
N ALA A 107 -1.95 12.47 -12.28
CA ALA A 107 -2.26 13.90 -12.29
C ALA A 107 -2.03 14.53 -13.67
N SER A 108 -0.97 14.13 -14.38
CA SER A 108 -0.69 14.63 -15.74
C SER A 108 -1.72 14.13 -16.75
N ALA A 109 -2.08 12.85 -16.71
CA ALA A 109 -3.11 12.29 -17.58
C ALA A 109 -4.46 13.00 -17.38
N CYS A 110 -4.85 13.24 -16.13
CA CYS A 110 -6.08 13.95 -15.79
C CYS A 110 -6.04 15.45 -16.15
N ALA A 111 -4.89 16.11 -16.01
CA ALA A 111 -4.72 17.51 -16.45
C ALA A 111 -4.82 17.65 -17.98
N ILE A 112 -4.16 16.74 -18.73
CA ILE A 112 -4.25 16.70 -20.20
C ILE A 112 -5.68 16.35 -20.62
N ALA A 113 -6.35 15.41 -19.95
CA ALA A 113 -7.75 15.07 -20.21
C ALA A 113 -8.71 16.23 -19.98
N LEU A 114 -8.48 17.08 -18.97
CA LEU A 114 -9.31 18.25 -18.71
C LEU A 114 -9.06 19.36 -19.75
N TRP A 115 -7.82 19.55 -20.20
CA TRP A 115 -7.45 20.57 -21.19
C TRP A 115 -7.77 20.16 -22.64
N ARG A 116 -7.63 18.87 -22.97
CA ARG A 116 -7.81 18.29 -24.31
C ARG A 116 -8.57 16.94 -24.19
N PRO A 117 -9.88 16.93 -23.88
CA PRO A 117 -10.65 15.69 -23.72
C PRO A 117 -10.49 14.65 -24.85
N PRO A 118 -10.44 15.04 -26.15
CA PRO A 118 -10.24 14.08 -27.24
C PRO A 118 -8.98 13.20 -27.12
N ALA A 119 -7.97 13.61 -26.35
CA ALA A 119 -6.75 12.81 -26.12
C ALA A 119 -7.00 11.50 -25.34
N PHE A 120 -8.14 11.37 -24.64
CA PHE A 120 -8.51 10.16 -23.87
C PHE A 120 -9.88 9.58 -24.23
N LEU A 121 -10.67 10.22 -25.09
CA LEU A 121 -11.98 9.71 -25.53
C LEU A 121 -11.89 8.52 -26.52
N TRP A 122 -10.69 8.15 -26.96
CA TRP A 122 -10.46 6.92 -27.74
C TRP A 122 -10.64 5.63 -26.90
N VAL A 123 -10.56 5.72 -25.57
CA VAL A 123 -10.83 4.58 -24.67
C VAL A 123 -12.33 4.35 -24.63
N SER A 124 -12.77 3.27 -25.29
CA SER A 124 -14.18 2.84 -25.31
C SER A 124 -14.63 2.27 -23.96
N PRO A 125 -15.95 2.20 -23.67
CA PRO A 125 -16.45 1.57 -22.44
C PRO A 125 -16.01 0.11 -22.26
N MET A 126 -15.84 -0.63 -23.36
CA MET A 126 -15.30 -2.00 -23.32
C MET A 126 -13.81 -2.01 -22.97
N ALA A 127 -13.01 -1.09 -23.53
CA ALA A 127 -11.61 -0.95 -23.15
C ALA A 127 -11.45 -0.51 -21.68
N GLN A 128 -12.36 0.32 -21.17
CA GLN A 128 -12.41 0.71 -19.76
C GLN A 128 -12.69 -0.49 -18.84
N ILE A 129 -13.70 -1.31 -19.16
CA ILE A 129 -14.01 -2.54 -18.43
C ILE A 129 -12.83 -3.52 -18.47
N VAL A 130 -12.25 -3.77 -19.65
CA VAL A 130 -11.09 -4.67 -19.80
C VAL A 130 -9.88 -4.16 -19.01
N GLY A 131 -9.62 -2.85 -19.02
CA GLY A 131 -8.54 -2.24 -18.25
C GLY A 131 -8.70 -2.42 -16.74
N ILE A 132 -9.90 -2.21 -16.19
CA ILE A 132 -10.18 -2.47 -14.76
C ILE A 132 -10.05 -3.97 -14.47
N SER A 133 -10.68 -4.83 -15.27
CA SER A 133 -10.57 -6.28 -15.06
C SER A 133 -9.11 -6.75 -15.11
N PHE A 134 -8.27 -6.15 -15.95
CA PHE A 134 -6.83 -6.45 -15.99
C PHE A 134 -6.08 -5.99 -14.72
N THR A 135 -6.36 -4.79 -14.19
CA THR A 135 -5.73 -4.34 -12.94
C THR A 135 -6.21 -5.15 -11.73
N MET A 136 -7.48 -5.56 -11.72
CA MET A 136 -8.06 -6.45 -10.71
C MET A 136 -7.50 -7.87 -10.79
N LEU A 137 -7.30 -8.41 -11.99
CA LEU A 137 -6.57 -9.66 -12.22
C LEU A 137 -5.12 -9.55 -11.69
N GLY A 138 -4.47 -8.41 -11.95
CA GLY A 138 -3.13 -8.10 -11.43
C GLY A 138 -3.05 -8.13 -9.91
N MET A 139 -3.99 -7.49 -9.22
CA MET A 139 -4.14 -7.57 -7.77
C MET A 139 -4.35 -9.03 -7.32
N GLY A 140 -5.25 -9.76 -7.97
CA GLY A 140 -5.50 -11.18 -7.69
C GLY A 140 -4.23 -12.04 -7.78
N MET A 141 -3.39 -11.82 -8.79
CA MET A 141 -2.12 -12.54 -8.96
C MET A 141 -1.09 -12.27 -7.85
N THR A 142 -1.29 -11.26 -7.00
CA THR A 142 -0.44 -11.02 -5.82
C THR A 142 -0.94 -11.71 -4.55
N LEU A 143 -2.16 -12.26 -4.53
CA LEU A 143 -2.74 -12.90 -3.36
C LEU A 143 -2.27 -14.36 -3.22
N THR A 144 -1.67 -14.71 -2.08
CA THR A 144 -1.40 -16.11 -1.70
C THR A 144 -2.38 -16.59 -0.61
N LEU A 145 -2.52 -17.92 -0.49
CA LEU A 145 -3.26 -18.51 0.64
C LEU A 145 -2.58 -18.27 1.99
N ASP A 146 -1.26 -18.01 2.01
CA ASP A 146 -0.53 -17.74 3.24
C ASP A 146 -0.71 -16.30 3.73
N ASP A 147 -0.91 -15.34 2.82
CA ASP A 147 -1.42 -14.02 3.17
C ASP A 147 -2.78 -14.16 3.85
N LEU A 148 -3.73 -14.89 3.23
CA LEU A 148 -5.08 -15.07 3.78
C LEU A 148 -5.08 -15.74 5.17
N LYS A 149 -4.18 -16.71 5.41
CA LYS A 149 -3.97 -17.28 6.76
C LYS A 149 -3.44 -16.22 7.73
N THR A 150 -2.48 -15.40 7.29
CA THR A 150 -1.92 -14.29 8.09
C THR A 150 -2.98 -13.25 8.44
N ALA A 151 -3.98 -13.03 7.58
CA ALA A 151 -5.14 -12.18 7.86
C ALA A 151 -5.92 -12.61 9.11
N LEU A 152 -6.09 -13.92 9.28
CA LEU A 152 -6.78 -14.50 10.43
C LEU A 152 -5.96 -14.38 11.73
N LEU A 153 -4.66 -14.05 11.63
CA LEU A 153 -3.77 -13.76 12.76
C LEU A 153 -3.77 -12.28 13.17
N MET A 154 -4.31 -11.37 12.33
CA MET A 154 -4.44 -9.93 12.62
C MET A 154 -5.91 -9.45 12.62
N PRO A 155 -6.81 -10.08 13.40
CA PRO A 155 -8.24 -9.83 13.31
C PRO A 155 -8.64 -8.43 13.81
N LYS A 156 -7.90 -7.84 14.76
CA LYS A 156 -8.19 -6.50 15.30
C LYS A 156 -7.97 -5.43 14.24
N GLU A 157 -6.82 -5.50 13.57
CA GLU A 157 -6.39 -4.54 12.56
C GLU A 157 -7.26 -4.63 11.31
N LEU A 158 -7.51 -5.86 10.85
CA LEU A 158 -8.38 -6.13 9.70
C LEU A 158 -9.83 -5.69 9.97
N ALA A 159 -10.40 -6.03 11.13
CA ALA A 159 -11.77 -5.63 11.47
C ALA A 159 -11.90 -4.11 11.65
N ALA A 160 -10.93 -3.45 12.30
CA ALA A 160 -10.92 -2.00 12.43
C ALA A 160 -10.83 -1.30 11.08
N GLY A 161 -9.91 -1.75 10.22
CA GLY A 161 -9.74 -1.23 8.87
C GLY A 161 -11.01 -1.38 8.04
N PHE A 162 -11.56 -2.59 7.98
CA PHE A 162 -12.81 -2.89 7.29
C PHE A 162 -13.96 -2.03 7.83
N VAL A 163 -14.19 -2.01 9.14
CA VAL A 163 -15.26 -1.19 9.75
C VAL A 163 -15.09 0.28 9.41
N LEU A 164 -13.89 0.85 9.46
CA LEU A 164 -13.66 2.25 9.11
C LEU A 164 -13.94 2.55 7.64
N GLN A 165 -13.51 1.66 6.74
CA GLN A 165 -13.69 1.76 5.29
C GLN A 165 -15.18 1.74 4.91
N TYR A 166 -15.96 0.82 5.49
CA TYR A 166 -17.42 0.77 5.30
C TYR A 166 -18.18 1.86 6.09
N SER A 167 -17.66 2.34 7.23
CA SER A 167 -18.32 3.37 8.05
C SER A 167 -18.16 4.79 7.52
N GLN A 168 -17.03 5.13 6.89
CA GLN A 168 -16.85 6.45 6.30
C GLN A 168 -17.81 6.64 5.11
N ALA A 169 -18.03 5.57 4.33
CA ALA A 169 -19.07 5.45 3.30
C ALA A 169 -20.52 5.47 3.83
N ILE A 170 -20.72 5.50 5.16
CA ILE A 170 -22.04 5.63 5.81
C ILE A 170 -22.24 7.04 6.42
N LYS A 171 -21.16 7.80 6.69
CA LYS A 171 -21.25 9.10 7.41
C LYS A 171 -20.95 10.35 6.59
N ILE A 172 -20.41 10.25 5.36
CA ILE A 172 -20.27 11.40 4.43
C ILE A 172 -20.79 11.00 3.03
N THR A 173 -22.02 10.48 2.97
CA THR A 173 -22.64 10.06 1.69
C THR A 173 -24.01 10.70 1.49
N ILE A 174 -24.00 12.03 1.46
CA ILE A 174 -24.93 12.81 0.62
C ILE A 174 -24.30 13.05 -0.78
N LEU A 175 -22.98 12.85 -0.96
CA LEU A 175 -22.33 12.84 -2.27
C LEU A 175 -21.58 11.51 -2.54
N LEU A 176 -22.30 10.62 -3.23
CA LEU A 176 -21.86 9.69 -4.28
C LEU A 176 -20.85 8.56 -3.95
N CYS A 177 -21.30 7.33 -4.20
CA CYS A 177 -20.60 6.08 -3.91
C CYS A 177 -19.31 5.89 -4.73
N CYS A 178 -18.19 5.65 -4.04
CA CYS A 178 -16.93 5.19 -4.63
C CYS A 178 -16.20 4.28 -3.61
N TRP A 179 -15.72 3.09 -4.02
CA TRP A 179 -15.20 2.01 -3.14
C TRP A 179 -13.76 1.58 -3.50
N ILE A 180 -12.83 1.65 -2.53
CA ILE A 180 -11.62 0.84 -2.24
C ILE A 180 -10.57 0.57 -3.33
N ASP A 181 -9.34 1.04 -3.11
CA ASP A 181 -8.22 1.10 -4.08
C ASP A 181 -7.23 -0.06 -4.16
N ILE A 182 -6.30 0.05 -5.12
CA ILE A 182 -5.07 -0.74 -5.23
C ILE A 182 -3.97 -0.17 -4.31
N GLY A 183 -3.82 -0.73 -3.09
CA GLY A 183 -2.82 -0.34 -2.10
C GLY A 183 -1.45 -1.04 -2.17
N VAL A 184 -0.93 -1.38 -3.36
CA VAL A 184 0.23 -2.31 -3.49
C VAL A 184 1.47 -1.71 -4.18
N LEU A 185 1.47 -0.43 -4.59
CA LEU A 185 2.44 0.11 -5.55
C LEU A 185 3.32 1.31 -5.14
N LEU A 186 3.35 1.72 -3.86
CA LEU A 186 4.49 2.52 -3.36
C LEU A 186 5.08 1.90 -2.08
N PRO A 187 6.42 1.91 -1.91
CA PRO A 187 7.07 1.47 -0.68
C PRO A 187 6.90 2.53 0.43
N TRP A 188 5.73 2.57 1.07
CA TRP A 188 5.51 3.27 2.34
C TRP A 188 5.85 2.37 3.53
N ARG A 189 6.27 2.98 4.64
CA ARG A 189 6.53 2.28 5.92
C ARG A 189 5.21 2.01 6.67
N GLY A 190 4.40 1.13 6.07
CA GLY A 190 3.19 0.55 6.62
C GLY A 190 3.23 -0.98 6.55
N ASN A 191 2.22 -1.63 7.09
CA ASN A 191 2.07 -3.07 7.01
C ASN A 191 1.49 -3.46 5.63
N VAL A 192 2.36 -3.90 4.72
CA VAL A 192 1.99 -4.26 3.33
C VAL A 192 1.06 -5.48 3.29
N ALA A 193 1.31 -6.49 4.12
CA ALA A 193 0.44 -7.66 4.23
C ALA A 193 -0.97 -7.26 4.66
N LEU A 194 -1.10 -6.39 5.68
CA LEU A 194 -2.39 -5.85 6.09
C LEU A 194 -3.08 -5.07 4.95
N SER A 195 -2.34 -4.31 4.12
CA SER A 195 -2.91 -3.59 2.97
C SER A 195 -3.55 -4.57 1.99
N VAL A 196 -2.75 -5.52 1.49
CA VAL A 196 -3.19 -6.57 0.54
C VAL A 196 -4.45 -7.30 1.06
N LEU A 197 -4.51 -7.56 2.36
CA LEU A 197 -5.60 -8.28 3.00
C LEU A 197 -6.85 -7.42 3.22
N MET A 198 -6.69 -6.16 3.60
CA MET A 198 -7.79 -5.20 3.64
C MET A 198 -8.38 -5.02 2.25
N THR A 199 -7.56 -4.80 1.22
CA THR A 199 -8.00 -4.68 -0.16
C THR A 199 -8.74 -5.93 -0.62
N ALA A 200 -8.21 -7.14 -0.35
CA ALA A 200 -8.84 -8.40 -0.79
C ALA A 200 -10.18 -8.68 -0.09
N ALA A 201 -10.21 -8.59 1.26
CA ALA A 201 -11.41 -8.88 2.04
C ALA A 201 -12.56 -7.92 1.70
N SER A 202 -12.23 -6.66 1.49
CA SER A 202 -13.19 -5.63 1.15
C SER A 202 -13.57 -5.62 -0.33
N THR A 203 -12.68 -6.00 -1.25
CA THR A 203 -13.03 -6.26 -2.65
C THR A 203 -14.03 -7.41 -2.78
N PHE A 204 -13.86 -8.48 -2.01
CA PHE A 204 -14.84 -9.56 -1.92
C PHE A 204 -16.18 -9.07 -1.35
N ALA A 205 -16.15 -8.34 -0.24
CA ALA A 205 -17.36 -7.83 0.40
C ALA A 205 -18.08 -6.75 -0.42
N ALA A 206 -17.36 -5.96 -1.24
CA ALA A 206 -17.91 -4.92 -2.10
C ALA A 206 -18.94 -5.47 -3.10
N ALA A 207 -18.77 -6.71 -3.60
CA ALA A 207 -19.76 -7.35 -4.45
C ALA A 207 -21.18 -7.32 -3.83
N PHE A 208 -21.30 -7.51 -2.51
CA PHE A 208 -22.58 -7.55 -1.79
C PHE A 208 -22.93 -6.21 -1.11
N ILE A 209 -21.94 -5.54 -0.52
CA ILE A 209 -22.18 -4.34 0.29
C ILE A 209 -22.33 -3.10 -0.59
N THR A 210 -21.65 -3.01 -1.75
CA THR A 210 -21.81 -1.86 -2.66
C THR A 210 -23.25 -1.74 -3.16
N PRO A 211 -23.90 -2.78 -3.74
CA PRO A 211 -25.31 -2.68 -4.13
C PRO A 211 -26.24 -2.34 -2.97
N LEU A 212 -26.00 -2.92 -1.78
CA LEU A 212 -26.83 -2.71 -0.60
C LEU A 212 -26.76 -1.26 -0.09
N LEU A 213 -25.56 -0.68 0.03
CA LEU A 213 -25.38 0.70 0.48
C LEU A 213 -25.78 1.71 -0.60
N THR A 214 -25.48 1.44 -1.88
CA THR A 214 -25.96 2.29 -2.98
C THR A 214 -27.49 2.30 -3.06
N SER A 215 -28.16 1.15 -2.93
CA SER A 215 -29.62 1.07 -2.89
C SER A 215 -30.22 1.82 -1.69
N LYS A 216 -29.64 1.71 -0.50
CA LYS A 216 -30.15 2.40 0.70
C LYS A 216 -29.91 3.91 0.69
N LEU A 217 -28.74 4.36 0.25
CA LEU A 217 -28.30 5.75 0.35
C LEU A 217 -28.64 6.56 -0.92
N ALA A 218 -28.30 6.03 -2.10
CA ALA A 218 -28.56 6.71 -3.38
C ALA A 218 -29.99 6.44 -3.90
N GLY A 219 -30.60 5.31 -3.54
CA GLY A 219 -31.97 4.96 -3.93
C GLY A 219 -33.07 5.94 -3.47
N GLN A 220 -32.76 6.83 -2.53
CA GLN A 220 -33.64 7.93 -2.11
C GLN A 220 -33.65 9.11 -3.10
N TYR A 221 -32.63 9.22 -3.97
CA TYR A 221 -32.42 10.36 -4.87
C TYR A 221 -32.49 9.97 -6.36
N VAL A 222 -32.16 8.72 -6.68
CA VAL A 222 -32.07 8.18 -8.04
C VAL A 222 -32.49 6.72 -8.05
N ALA A 223 -33.08 6.25 -9.15
CA ALA A 223 -33.36 4.83 -9.32
C ALA A 223 -32.04 4.02 -9.33
N VAL A 224 -31.98 2.95 -8.54
CA VAL A 224 -30.83 2.05 -8.41
C VAL A 224 -31.29 0.63 -8.74
N ASP A 225 -30.58 -0.07 -9.62
CA ASP A 225 -30.71 -1.52 -9.80
C ASP A 225 -29.64 -2.24 -8.93
N PRO A 226 -30.00 -2.83 -7.78
CA PRO A 226 -29.04 -3.50 -6.93
C PRO A 226 -28.56 -4.83 -7.54
N MET A 227 -29.37 -5.47 -8.38
CA MET A 227 -29.00 -6.74 -9.01
C MET A 227 -28.02 -6.50 -10.17
N GLY A 228 -28.27 -5.50 -11.00
CA GLY A 228 -27.33 -5.03 -12.03
C GLY A 228 -25.99 -4.60 -11.44
N LEU A 229 -26.00 -3.88 -10.32
CA LEU A 229 -24.78 -3.52 -9.57
C LEU A 229 -24.06 -4.75 -9.03
N PHE A 230 -24.76 -5.71 -8.43
CA PHE A 230 -24.19 -6.97 -7.92
C PHE A 230 -23.51 -7.76 -9.04
N VAL A 231 -24.22 -8.00 -10.15
CA VAL A 231 -23.70 -8.74 -11.31
C VAL A 231 -22.50 -8.02 -11.92
N SER A 232 -22.58 -6.69 -12.11
CA SER A 232 -21.48 -5.92 -12.71
C SER A 232 -20.25 -5.88 -11.83
N THR A 233 -20.40 -5.71 -10.51
CA THR A 233 -19.28 -5.73 -9.57
C THR A 233 -18.66 -7.13 -9.51
N SER A 234 -19.49 -8.18 -9.52
CA SER A 234 -19.01 -9.57 -9.55
C SER A 234 -18.22 -9.89 -10.83
N GLN A 235 -18.65 -9.38 -11.99
CA GLN A 235 -18.00 -9.63 -13.29
C GLN A 235 -16.72 -8.81 -13.51
N VAL A 236 -16.72 -7.52 -13.13
CA VAL A 236 -15.62 -6.58 -13.40
C VAL A 236 -14.52 -6.64 -12.32
N VAL A 237 -14.85 -7.13 -11.13
CA VAL A 237 -13.96 -7.07 -9.97
C VAL A 237 -13.72 -8.46 -9.38
N LEU A 238 -14.76 -9.10 -8.86
CA LEU A 238 -14.62 -10.35 -8.10
C LEU A 238 -14.07 -11.49 -8.96
N ALA A 239 -14.63 -11.70 -10.16
CA ALA A 239 -14.19 -12.77 -11.05
C ALA A 239 -12.73 -12.60 -11.52
N PRO A 240 -12.26 -11.41 -11.95
CA PRO A 240 -10.84 -11.18 -12.23
C PRO A 240 -9.92 -11.38 -11.01
N VAL A 241 -10.28 -10.89 -9.81
CA VAL A 241 -9.45 -11.09 -8.60
C VAL A 241 -9.34 -12.57 -8.26
N LEU A 242 -10.45 -13.31 -8.26
CA LEU A 242 -10.44 -14.75 -8.00
C LEU A 242 -9.64 -15.52 -9.07
N LEU A 243 -9.79 -15.17 -10.36
CA LEU A 243 -8.99 -15.76 -11.43
C LEU A 243 -7.49 -15.49 -11.24
N GLY A 244 -7.11 -14.28 -10.82
CA GLY A 244 -5.73 -13.92 -10.53
C GLY A 244 -5.15 -14.75 -9.38
N ALA A 245 -5.91 -14.91 -8.30
CA ALA A 245 -5.50 -15.72 -7.14
C ALA A 245 -5.38 -17.22 -7.51
N LEU A 246 -6.29 -17.74 -8.36
CA LEU A 246 -6.20 -19.10 -8.90
C LEU A 246 -4.97 -19.28 -9.81
N LEU A 247 -4.66 -18.29 -10.67
CA LEU A 247 -3.45 -18.30 -11.50
C LEU A 247 -2.18 -18.25 -10.65
N ASN A 248 -2.16 -17.50 -9.55
CA ASN A 248 -1.05 -17.51 -8.61
C ASN A 248 -0.90 -18.89 -7.96
N GLN A 249 -1.99 -19.46 -7.44
CA GLN A 249 -1.98 -20.75 -6.74
C GLN A 249 -1.57 -21.93 -7.63
N TYR A 250 -2.07 -22.00 -8.87
CA TYR A 250 -1.91 -23.17 -9.76
C TYR A 250 -0.95 -22.96 -10.93
N CYS A 251 -0.68 -21.70 -11.33
CA CYS A 251 0.15 -21.34 -12.48
C CYS A 251 1.32 -20.43 -12.11
N ASN A 252 1.90 -20.64 -10.92
CA ASN A 252 3.06 -19.90 -10.36
C ASN A 252 4.13 -19.49 -11.39
N GLY A 253 4.52 -20.38 -12.32
CA GLY A 253 5.52 -20.08 -13.35
C GLY A 253 5.11 -18.98 -14.35
N LEU A 254 3.83 -18.88 -14.67
CA LEU A 254 3.28 -17.78 -15.48
C LEU A 254 3.27 -16.47 -14.69
N VAL A 255 2.85 -16.51 -13.42
CA VAL A 255 2.83 -15.33 -12.57
C VAL A 255 4.26 -14.79 -12.35
N GLN A 256 5.24 -15.65 -12.04
CA GLN A 256 6.65 -15.25 -11.93
C GLN A 256 7.25 -14.67 -13.21
N LEU A 257 6.71 -15.00 -14.39
CA LEU A 257 7.11 -14.41 -15.67
C LEU A 257 6.53 -13.00 -15.87
N VAL A 258 5.28 -12.77 -15.44
CA VAL A 258 4.52 -11.53 -15.73
C VAL A 258 4.64 -10.49 -14.60
N SER A 259 4.75 -10.92 -13.33
CA SER A 259 4.85 -10.05 -12.16
C SER A 259 5.89 -8.93 -12.23
N PRO A 260 7.09 -9.09 -12.82
CA PRO A 260 8.04 -7.98 -12.97
C PRO A 260 7.53 -6.80 -13.80
N LEU A 261 6.59 -7.05 -14.74
CA LEU A 261 5.99 -6.01 -15.59
C LEU A 261 4.65 -5.49 -15.05
N MET A 262 3.97 -6.25 -14.18
CA MET A 262 2.65 -5.88 -13.64
C MET A 262 2.59 -4.48 -12.99
N PRO A 263 3.56 -4.05 -12.15
CA PRO A 263 3.59 -2.68 -11.61
C PRO A 263 3.48 -1.60 -12.68
N PHE A 264 4.28 -1.71 -13.74
CA PHE A 264 4.32 -0.73 -14.82
C PHE A 264 3.02 -0.71 -15.62
N ILE A 265 2.52 -1.89 -16.01
CA ILE A 265 1.28 -1.99 -16.79
C ILE A 265 0.11 -1.47 -15.97
N ALA A 266 0.02 -1.81 -14.68
CA ALA A 266 -1.03 -1.32 -13.79
C ALA A 266 -1.01 0.22 -13.65
N VAL A 267 0.15 0.83 -13.41
CA VAL A 267 0.32 2.30 -13.34
C VAL A 267 -0.12 2.97 -14.65
N ALA A 268 0.33 2.45 -15.79
CA ALA A 268 -0.02 3.00 -17.11
C ALA A 268 -1.52 2.86 -17.40
N THR A 269 -2.12 1.69 -17.11
CA THR A 269 -3.56 1.46 -17.26
C THR A 269 -4.36 2.39 -16.37
N VAL A 270 -4.06 2.50 -15.07
CA VAL A 270 -4.77 3.40 -14.15
C VAL A 270 -4.68 4.86 -14.63
N ALA A 271 -3.51 5.35 -15.03
CA ALA A 271 -3.37 6.72 -15.53
C ALA A 271 -4.23 6.98 -16.79
N VAL A 272 -4.28 6.05 -17.74
CA VAL A 272 -5.15 6.14 -18.93
C VAL A 272 -6.64 6.12 -18.56
N LEU A 273 -7.05 5.26 -17.63
CA LEU A 273 -8.44 5.16 -17.20
C LEU A 273 -8.91 6.38 -16.39
N CYS A 274 -8.07 6.93 -15.51
CA CYS A 274 -8.34 8.19 -14.82
C CYS A 274 -8.41 9.38 -15.81
N GLY A 275 -7.53 9.40 -16.81
CA GLY A 275 -7.60 10.38 -17.91
C GLY A 275 -8.91 10.27 -18.69
N ASN A 276 -9.34 9.06 -19.07
CA ASN A 276 -10.61 8.84 -19.75
C ASN A 276 -11.82 9.25 -18.89
N ALA A 277 -11.83 8.91 -17.60
CA ALA A 277 -12.87 9.32 -16.66
C ALA A 277 -13.03 10.84 -16.58
N ILE A 278 -11.92 11.59 -16.50
CA ILE A 278 -11.93 13.05 -16.51
C ILE A 278 -12.38 13.59 -17.89
N ALA A 279 -11.90 13.01 -18.99
CA ALA A 279 -12.27 13.46 -20.34
C ALA A 279 -13.76 13.29 -20.65
N GLN A 280 -14.36 12.14 -20.29
CA GLN A 280 -15.80 11.89 -20.41
C GLN A 280 -16.64 12.91 -19.63
N ASN A 281 -16.12 13.38 -18.50
CA ASN A 281 -16.83 14.25 -17.55
C ASN A 281 -16.36 15.71 -17.59
N ALA A 282 -15.48 16.11 -18.53
CA ALA A 282 -14.77 17.39 -18.47
C ALA A 282 -15.71 18.61 -18.46
N SER A 283 -16.72 18.63 -19.34
CA SER A 283 -17.74 19.69 -19.36
C SER A 283 -18.57 19.71 -18.08
N ALA A 284 -18.95 18.53 -17.57
CA ALA A 284 -19.70 18.39 -16.33
C ALA A 284 -18.91 18.88 -15.11
N ILE A 285 -17.62 18.51 -14.99
CA ILE A 285 -16.68 18.99 -13.96
C ILE A 285 -16.59 20.51 -14.00
N LEU A 286 -16.35 21.10 -15.18
CA LEU A 286 -16.26 22.56 -15.35
C LEU A 286 -17.57 23.28 -14.99
N SER A 287 -18.72 22.70 -15.35
CA SER A 287 -20.05 23.28 -15.07
C SER A 287 -20.50 23.13 -13.60
N SER A 288 -20.11 22.05 -12.94
CA SER A 288 -20.41 21.78 -11.52
C SER A 288 -19.53 22.60 -10.57
N GLY A 289 -18.51 23.28 -11.12
CA GLY A 289 -17.66 24.23 -10.43
C GLY A 289 -16.85 23.63 -9.28
N LEU A 290 -16.35 24.52 -8.42
CA LEU A 290 -15.46 24.14 -7.32
C LEU A 290 -16.17 23.30 -6.23
N GLN A 291 -17.50 23.30 -6.17
CA GLN A 291 -18.27 22.64 -5.09
C GLN A 291 -18.08 21.11 -5.09
N VAL A 292 -18.21 20.44 -6.25
CA VAL A 292 -18.04 18.98 -6.32
C VAL A 292 -16.59 18.61 -6.04
N VAL A 293 -15.63 19.39 -6.57
CA VAL A 293 -14.19 19.17 -6.34
C VAL A 293 -13.86 19.27 -4.86
N MET A 294 -14.27 20.35 -4.18
CA MET A 294 -14.02 20.52 -2.74
C MET A 294 -14.73 19.48 -1.88
N SER A 295 -15.93 19.04 -2.26
CA SER A 295 -16.67 17.98 -1.55
C SER A 295 -15.92 16.65 -1.61
N VAL A 296 -15.41 16.27 -2.79
CA VAL A 296 -14.62 15.06 -3.00
C VAL A 296 -13.26 15.16 -2.31
N CYS A 297 -12.61 16.32 -2.35
CA CYS A 297 -11.38 16.57 -1.60
C CYS A 297 -11.59 16.41 -0.09
N TRP A 298 -12.67 16.95 0.46
CA TRP A 298 -12.99 16.80 1.88
C TRP A 298 -13.31 15.35 2.25
N LEU A 299 -14.04 14.62 1.39
CA LEU A 299 -14.32 13.20 1.57
C LEU A 299 -13.02 12.39 1.71
N HIS A 300 -12.08 12.50 0.75
CA HIS A 300 -10.82 11.77 0.83
C HIS A 300 -9.95 12.23 1.99
N ALA A 301 -9.80 13.54 2.21
CA ALA A 301 -9.04 14.06 3.35
C ALA A 301 -9.57 13.50 4.69
N SER A 302 -10.90 13.41 4.83
CA SER A 302 -11.52 12.79 6.00
C SER A 302 -11.25 11.29 6.10
N GLY A 303 -11.24 10.56 4.98
CA GLY A 303 -10.93 9.12 4.93
C GLY A 303 -9.52 8.83 5.42
N PHE A 304 -8.51 9.52 4.87
CA PHE A 304 -7.13 9.41 5.34
C PHE A 304 -7.00 9.80 6.82
N PHE A 305 -7.58 10.94 7.21
CA PHE A 305 -7.47 11.47 8.58
C PHE A 305 -8.12 10.54 9.61
N PHE A 306 -9.40 10.17 9.43
CA PHE A 306 -10.10 9.30 10.37
C PHE A 306 -9.60 7.86 10.33
N GLY A 307 -9.18 7.36 9.16
CA GLY A 307 -8.49 6.06 9.05
C GLY A 307 -7.24 5.99 9.93
N TYR A 308 -6.43 7.06 9.97
CA TYR A 308 -5.26 7.14 10.86
C TYR A 308 -5.66 7.37 12.33
N VAL A 309 -6.48 8.39 12.61
CA VAL A 309 -6.77 8.79 13.99
C VAL A 309 -7.57 7.73 14.74
N LEU A 310 -8.60 7.13 14.12
CA LEU A 310 -9.45 6.16 14.79
C LEU A 310 -8.77 4.79 14.96
N SER A 311 -7.85 4.40 14.08
CA SER A 311 -7.01 3.21 14.30
C SER A 311 -6.02 3.43 15.46
N ARG A 312 -5.46 4.65 15.59
CA ARG A 312 -4.60 5.01 16.72
C ARG A 312 -5.35 5.08 18.06
N THR A 313 -6.59 5.60 18.13
CA THR A 313 -7.34 5.67 19.39
C THR A 313 -7.76 4.31 19.95
N ILE A 314 -7.95 3.30 19.09
CA ILE A 314 -8.18 1.90 19.51
C ILE A 314 -6.88 1.11 19.74
N GLY A 315 -5.72 1.78 19.69
CA GLY A 315 -4.42 1.19 20.00
C GLY A 315 -3.93 0.19 18.93
N ILE A 316 -4.08 0.50 17.65
CA ILE A 316 -3.34 -0.17 16.56
C ILE A 316 -1.98 0.52 16.39
N ASP A 317 -0.94 -0.22 16.04
CA ASP A 317 0.42 0.30 15.88
C ASP A 317 0.54 1.35 14.75
N ILE A 318 1.65 2.08 14.70
CA ILE A 318 1.84 3.18 13.73
C ILE A 318 1.87 2.66 12.28
N SER A 319 2.48 1.50 12.04
CA SER A 319 2.62 0.91 10.70
C SER A 319 1.26 0.46 10.16
N SER A 320 0.49 -0.27 10.97
CA SER A 320 -0.86 -0.72 10.62
C SER A 320 -1.86 0.45 10.57
N SER A 321 -1.72 1.48 11.41
CA SER A 321 -2.57 2.70 11.34
C SER A 321 -2.31 3.51 10.07
N ARG A 322 -1.07 3.54 9.56
CA ARG A 322 -0.75 4.12 8.24
C ARG A 322 -1.39 3.31 7.12
N THR A 323 -1.31 1.98 7.17
CA THR A 323 -2.01 1.10 6.22
C THR A 323 -3.51 1.37 6.21
N ILE A 324 -4.18 1.37 7.37
CA ILE A 324 -5.61 1.64 7.49
C ILE A 324 -5.95 3.05 6.95
N SER A 325 -5.12 4.06 7.22
CA SER A 325 -5.29 5.40 6.66
C SER A 325 -5.26 5.42 5.13
N ILE A 326 -4.32 4.69 4.50
CA ILE A 326 -4.27 4.52 3.05
C ILE A 326 -5.53 3.82 2.56
N GLU A 327 -5.81 2.59 3.03
CA GLU A 327 -6.94 1.78 2.54
C GLU A 327 -8.33 2.43 2.75
N VAL A 328 -8.50 3.30 3.76
CA VAL A 328 -9.76 4.03 3.99
C VAL A 328 -9.83 5.33 3.17
N GLY A 329 -8.70 5.99 2.89
CA GLY A 329 -8.64 7.22 2.09
C GLY A 329 -8.58 6.98 0.58
N MET A 330 -8.00 5.86 0.16
CA MET A 330 -7.83 5.42 -1.22
C MET A 330 -9.01 4.53 -1.62
N GLN A 331 -9.76 4.93 -2.65
CA GLN A 331 -10.94 4.23 -3.18
C GLN A 331 -10.79 3.96 -4.68
N ASN A 332 -11.24 2.81 -5.24
CA ASN A 332 -11.18 2.53 -6.68
C ASN A 332 -12.26 3.34 -7.41
N SER A 333 -11.88 4.58 -7.71
CA SER A 333 -12.78 5.55 -8.31
C SER A 333 -13.09 5.25 -9.76
N VAL A 334 -12.20 4.51 -10.44
CA VAL A 334 -12.37 4.09 -11.84
C VAL A 334 -13.51 3.08 -11.98
N LEU A 335 -13.62 2.11 -11.05
CA LEU A 335 -14.79 1.25 -10.93
C LEU A 335 -16.05 2.06 -10.62
N GLY A 336 -15.95 3.05 -9.73
CA GLY A 336 -17.05 3.97 -9.43
C GLY A 336 -17.59 4.67 -10.68
N VAL A 337 -16.72 5.13 -11.58
CA VAL A 337 -17.10 5.70 -12.88
C VAL A 337 -17.82 4.67 -13.76
N VAL A 338 -17.32 3.42 -13.85
CA VAL A 338 -17.98 2.37 -14.66
C VAL A 338 -19.35 2.00 -14.10
N LEU A 339 -19.49 1.86 -12.78
CA LEU A 339 -20.77 1.55 -12.15
C LEU A 339 -21.75 2.72 -12.28
N ALA A 340 -21.29 3.96 -12.08
CA ALA A 340 -22.09 5.17 -12.29
C ALA A 340 -22.63 5.24 -13.73
N SER A 341 -21.74 5.19 -14.73
CA SER A 341 -22.09 5.29 -16.15
C SER A 341 -22.95 4.14 -16.68
N LYS A 342 -22.93 2.96 -16.02
CA LYS A 342 -23.70 1.77 -16.44
C LYS A 342 -25.07 1.67 -15.78
N HIS A 343 -25.21 2.11 -14.52
CA HIS A 343 -26.41 1.86 -13.70
C HIS A 343 -27.24 3.11 -13.40
N PHE A 344 -26.74 4.30 -13.72
CA PHE A 344 -27.46 5.55 -13.51
C PHE A 344 -27.63 6.31 -14.83
N GLY A 345 -28.86 6.70 -15.15
CA GLY A 345 -29.16 7.43 -16.39
C GLY A 345 -28.66 8.88 -16.44
N ASN A 346 -28.13 9.42 -15.33
CA ASN A 346 -27.59 10.78 -15.25
C ASN A 346 -26.05 10.75 -15.27
N PRO A 347 -25.38 11.26 -16.33
CA PRO A 347 -23.92 11.31 -16.43
C PRO A 347 -23.24 12.05 -15.28
N LEU A 348 -23.92 13.01 -14.63
CA LEU A 348 -23.37 13.74 -13.48
C LEU A 348 -23.05 12.83 -12.29
N THR A 349 -23.61 11.62 -12.23
CA THR A 349 -23.28 10.63 -11.18
C THR A 349 -21.85 10.08 -11.28
N ALA A 350 -21.22 10.11 -12.47
CA ALA A 350 -19.85 9.67 -12.66
C ALA A 350 -18.82 10.75 -12.26
N VAL A 351 -19.20 12.04 -12.27
CA VAL A 351 -18.32 13.19 -12.02
C VAL A 351 -17.54 13.09 -10.69
N PRO A 352 -18.15 12.77 -9.53
CA PRO A 352 -17.42 12.72 -8.27
C PRO A 352 -16.41 11.58 -8.24
N CYS A 353 -16.72 10.45 -8.86
CA CYS A 353 -15.78 9.33 -9.00
C CYS A 353 -14.65 9.65 -9.99
N ALA A 354 -14.92 10.41 -11.06
CA ALA A 354 -13.86 10.92 -11.93
C ALA A 354 -12.90 11.86 -11.17
N VAL A 355 -13.43 12.82 -10.40
CA VAL A 355 -12.62 13.75 -9.58
C VAL A 355 -11.90 13.02 -8.43
N SER A 356 -12.56 12.05 -7.83
CA SER A 356 -12.03 11.17 -6.78
C SER A 356 -10.73 10.52 -7.25
N SER A 357 -10.70 10.04 -8.50
CA SER A 357 -9.55 9.38 -9.14
C SER A 357 -8.26 10.21 -9.20
N VAL A 358 -8.37 11.55 -9.10
CA VAL A 358 -7.21 12.45 -8.97
C VAL A 358 -6.88 12.68 -7.51
N CYS A 359 -7.90 13.02 -6.72
CA CYS A 359 -7.72 13.47 -5.34
C CYS A 359 -7.05 12.42 -4.45
N HIS A 360 -7.56 11.19 -4.48
CA HIS A 360 -7.07 10.09 -3.65
C HIS A 360 -5.61 9.69 -3.98
N SER A 361 -5.24 9.74 -5.26
CA SER A 361 -3.92 9.38 -5.79
C SER A 361 -2.87 10.41 -5.41
N VAL A 362 -3.23 11.70 -5.45
CA VAL A 362 -2.38 12.80 -4.97
C VAL A 362 -2.21 12.73 -3.45
N TYR A 363 -3.29 12.55 -2.69
CA TYR A 363 -3.24 12.50 -1.22
C TYR A 363 -2.48 11.27 -0.69
N GLY A 364 -2.80 10.08 -1.21
CA GLY A 364 -2.13 8.84 -0.82
C GLY A 364 -0.63 8.88 -1.13
N SER A 365 -0.25 9.39 -2.29
CA SER A 365 1.17 9.51 -2.65
C SER A 365 1.92 10.57 -1.84
N LEU A 366 1.27 11.69 -1.51
CA LEU A 366 1.84 12.71 -0.62
C LEU A 366 2.08 12.15 0.79
N LEU A 367 1.09 11.45 1.36
CA LEU A 367 1.20 10.80 2.67
C LEU A 367 2.26 9.69 2.67
N ALA A 368 2.30 8.86 1.62
CA ALA A 368 3.34 7.85 1.44
C ALA A 368 4.75 8.49 1.39
N GLY A 369 4.91 9.59 0.66
CA GLY A 369 6.15 10.36 0.61
C GLY A 369 6.58 10.91 1.97
N ILE A 370 5.64 11.51 2.72
CA ILE A 370 5.86 12.04 4.07
C ILE A 370 6.23 10.91 5.05
N TRP A 371 5.50 9.80 5.08
CA TRP A 371 5.80 8.69 6.00
C TRP A 371 7.07 7.90 5.61
N ARG A 372 7.51 7.99 4.35
CA ARG A 372 8.82 7.46 3.94
C ARG A 372 9.97 8.33 4.44
N SER A 373 9.81 9.66 4.50
CA SER A 373 10.83 10.55 5.08
C SER A 373 10.86 10.49 6.62
N LEU A 374 9.72 10.26 7.26
CA LEU A 374 9.64 10.07 8.72
C LEU A 374 10.04 8.64 9.13
N SER A 375 11.24 8.50 9.71
CA SER A 375 11.63 7.26 10.40
C SER A 375 10.60 6.90 11.48
N PRO A 376 10.15 5.64 11.58
CA PRO A 376 9.43 5.17 12.76
C PRO A 376 10.42 5.26 13.92
N ASN A 377 10.21 6.23 14.79
CA ASN A 377 11.01 6.37 16.00
C ASN A 377 10.40 5.42 17.04
N ASP A 378 10.57 4.11 16.82
CA ASP A 378 10.14 3.05 17.74
C ASP A 378 11.05 3.01 18.96
N LYS A 379 11.00 4.11 19.73
CA LYS A 379 11.13 4.06 21.18
C LYS A 379 9.71 4.08 21.72
N GLY A 380 9.21 2.90 22.09
CA GLY A 380 7.95 2.81 22.80
C GLY A 380 7.99 3.64 24.07
N GLN A 381 7.10 4.63 24.13
CA GLN A 381 6.70 5.41 25.31
C GLN A 381 5.20 5.67 25.19
#